data_AF-B6CGX8-F1
#
_entry.id   AF-B6CGX8-F1
#
_cell.length_a   1.000
_cell.length_b   1.000
_cell.length_c   1.000
_cell.angle_alpha   90.00
_cell.angle_beta   90.00
_cell.angle_gamma   90.00
#
_symmetry.space_group_name_H-M   'P 1'
#
loop_
_entity.id
_entity.type
_entity.pdbx_description
1 polymer ?
#
loop_
_entity_poly.entity_id
_entity_poly.type
_entity_poly.pdbx_seq_one_letter_code
_entity_poly.pdbx_strand_id
1 'polypeptide(L)'
;MSIPKSSVAICGSIIECESITIRIAPGEYHNFPVVDNKGLFSHYRRTSEKYKFQLVANLLDEPPTFAIYKRVGEFSILVCAFASLEEINSEAMEIIKSNEKSRDSISWDIGDKNHKQN
;
A
#
# COMPACT_ATOMS: atom_id res chain seq x y z
N MET A 1 -17.82 13.51 1.28
CA MET A 1 -16.71 12.53 1.27
C MET A 1 -15.46 13.29 0.88
N SER A 2 -14.50 13.46 1.80
CA SER A 2 -13.24 14.15 1.50
C SER A 2 -12.27 13.16 0.86
N ILE A 3 -11.71 13.52 -0.30
CA ILE A 3 -10.64 12.75 -0.94
C ILE A 3 -9.41 12.83 -0.02
N PRO A 4 -8.78 11.70 0.37
CA PRO A 4 -7.58 11.75 1.18
C PRO A 4 -6.47 12.47 0.40
N LYS A 5 -5.90 13.51 1.01
CA LYS A 5 -4.81 14.30 0.41
C LYS A 5 -3.48 13.63 0.75
N SER A 6 -2.91 12.95 -0.23
CA SER A 6 -1.57 12.40 -0.15
C SER A 6 -0.56 13.38 -0.77
N SER A 7 0.65 13.43 -0.22
CA SER A 7 1.66 14.42 -0.60
C SER A 7 3.02 13.79 -0.90
N VAL A 8 3.76 14.40 -1.84
CA VAL A 8 5.09 13.96 -2.28
C VAL A 8 6.08 15.09 -2.00
N ALA A 9 7.18 14.77 -1.33
CA ALA A 9 8.27 15.74 -1.10
C ALA A 9 9.25 15.74 -2.28
N ILE A 10 9.40 16.88 -2.94
CA ILE A 10 10.48 17.13 -3.91
C ILE A 10 11.25 18.35 -3.42
N CYS A 11 12.54 18.18 -3.14
CA CYS A 11 13.53 19.20 -2.76
C CYS A 11 12.92 20.55 -2.27
N GLY A 12 12.57 20.61 -0.98
CA GLY A 12 12.15 21.85 -0.30
C GLY A 12 10.65 22.17 -0.37
N SER A 13 9.85 21.45 -1.17
CA SER A 13 8.40 21.71 -1.30
C SER A 13 7.58 20.42 -1.20
N ILE A 14 6.41 20.52 -0.55
CA ILE A 14 5.39 19.48 -0.53
C ILE A 14 4.47 19.70 -1.74
N ILE A 15 4.35 18.70 -2.60
CA ILE A 15 3.43 18.71 -3.74
C ILE A 15 2.26 17.78 -3.42
N GLU A 16 1.05 18.32 -3.38
CA GLU A 16 -0.18 17.52 -3.41
C GLU A 16 -0.46 17.13 -4.87
N CYS A 17 -0.52 15.83 -5.16
CA CYS A 17 -0.83 15.32 -6.49
C CYS A 17 -1.66 14.04 -6.43
N GLU A 18 -2.60 13.88 -7.35
CA GLU A 18 -3.51 12.71 -7.37
C GLU A 18 -2.84 11.44 -7.93
N SER A 19 -1.81 11.59 -8.77
CA SER A 19 -1.07 10.48 -9.36
C SER A 19 0.39 10.84 -9.66
N ILE A 20 1.23 9.82 -9.76
CA ILE A 20 2.64 9.92 -10.13
C ILE A 20 2.88 9.03 -11.36
N THR A 21 3.59 9.58 -12.35
CA THR A 21 4.06 8.81 -13.51
C THR A 21 5.54 8.53 -13.38
N ILE A 22 5.92 7.25 -13.44
CA ILE A 22 7.32 6.79 -13.43
C ILE A 22 7.65 6.12 -14.76
N ARG A 23 8.85 6.40 -15.27
CA ARG A 23 9.44 5.64 -16.38
C ARG A 23 9.98 4.31 -15.84
N ILE A 24 9.31 3.21 -16.17
CA ILE A 24 9.66 1.87 -15.67
C ILE A 24 10.62 1.12 -16.60
N ALA A 25 10.67 1.49 -17.89
CA ALA A 25 11.62 1.00 -18.87
C ALA A 25 11.86 2.05 -19.97
N PRO A 26 12.83 1.86 -20.90
CA PRO A 26 12.98 2.75 -22.04
C PRO A 26 11.70 2.83 -22.89
N GLY A 27 11.09 4.02 -22.95
CA GLY A 27 9.83 4.25 -23.69
C GLY A 27 8.56 3.82 -22.93
N GLU A 28 8.69 3.21 -21.75
CA GLU A 28 7.55 2.72 -20.97
C GLU A 28 7.36 3.55 -19.70
N TYR A 29 6.18 4.16 -19.59
CA TYR A 29 5.77 4.98 -18.46
C TYR A 29 4.55 4.37 -17.81
N HIS A 30 4.52 4.37 -16.49
CA HIS A 30 3.40 3.87 -15.72
C HIS A 30 2.90 4.95 -14.79
N ASN A 31 1.60 5.22 -14.85
CA ASN A 31 0.92 6.14 -13.95
C ASN A 31 0.26 5.36 -12.82
N PHE A 32 0.39 5.82 -11.59
CA PHE A 32 -0.28 5.22 -10.44
C PHE A 32 -0.86 6.31 -9.52
N PRO A 33 -2.02 6.05 -8.90
CA PRO A 33 -2.62 6.99 -7.97
C PRO A 33 -1.74 7.14 -6.72
N VAL A 34 -1.69 8.34 -6.17
CA VAL A 34 -1.06 8.56 -4.85
C VAL A 34 -2.07 8.23 -3.77
N VAL A 35 -1.77 7.22 -2.97
CA VAL A 35 -2.62 6.82 -1.84
C VAL A 35 -2.13 7.43 -0.53
N ASP A 36 -2.99 7.51 0.48
CA ASP A 36 -2.56 7.89 1.82
C ASP A 36 -1.52 6.86 2.31
N ASN A 37 -0.32 7.34 2.60
CA ASN A 37 0.79 6.53 3.09
C ASN A 37 0.95 6.61 4.61
N LYS A 38 0.02 7.30 5.30
CA LYS A 38 0.04 7.58 6.73
C LYS A 38 1.29 8.34 7.21
N GLY A 39 2.10 8.86 6.29
CA GLY A 39 3.45 9.37 6.59
C GLY A 39 4.46 8.29 6.98
N LEU A 40 4.11 7.00 6.87
CA LEU A 40 4.91 5.86 7.34
C LEU A 40 5.61 5.10 6.21
N PHE A 41 5.04 5.16 5.00
CA PHE A 41 5.48 4.35 3.86
C PHE A 41 5.88 5.22 2.68
N SER A 42 6.85 4.78 1.89
CA SER A 42 7.18 5.47 0.62
C SER A 42 6.12 5.16 -0.44
N HIS A 43 5.65 6.17 -1.18
CA HIS A 43 4.73 5.99 -2.31
C HIS A 43 5.28 5.04 -3.36
N TYR A 44 6.59 5.11 -3.60
CA TYR A 44 7.31 4.16 -4.42
C TYR A 44 8.77 4.04 -3.97
N ARG A 45 9.40 2.93 -4.33
CA ARG A 45 10.85 2.70 -4.15
C ARG A 45 11.38 1.77 -5.23
N ARG A 46 12.67 1.85 -5.55
CA ARG A 46 13.32 0.84 -6.39
C ARG A 46 13.49 -0.45 -5.58
N THR A 47 13.34 -1.60 -6.23
CA THR A 47 13.55 -2.92 -5.63
C THR A 47 14.19 -3.89 -6.63
N SER A 48 15.06 -4.77 -6.13
CA SER A 48 15.56 -5.93 -6.86
C SER A 48 14.73 -7.20 -6.58
N GLU A 49 13.93 -7.21 -5.51
CA GLU A 49 13.20 -8.38 -5.00
C GLU A 49 12.06 -8.83 -5.91
N LYS A 50 12.07 -10.11 -6.33
CA LYS A 50 11.06 -10.67 -7.23
C LYS A 50 9.80 -11.08 -6.48
N TYR A 51 8.79 -10.24 -6.54
CA TYR A 51 7.44 -10.52 -6.06
C TYR A 51 6.39 -9.88 -6.97
N LYS A 52 5.14 -10.35 -6.90
CA LYS A 52 3.99 -9.66 -7.52
C LYS A 52 3.44 -8.61 -6.56
N PHE A 53 3.24 -9.01 -5.30
CA PHE A 53 2.80 -8.16 -4.20
C PHE A 53 3.65 -8.43 -2.95
N GLN A 54 3.79 -7.42 -2.10
CA GLN A 54 4.51 -7.50 -0.83
C GLN A 54 3.69 -6.80 0.26
N LEU A 55 3.46 -7.50 1.37
CA LEU A 55 2.91 -6.91 2.60
C LEU A 55 4.09 -6.46 3.47
N VAL A 56 4.02 -5.23 3.98
CA VAL A 56 4.98 -4.63 4.90
C VAL A 56 4.22 -4.12 6.12
N ALA A 57 4.82 -4.20 7.30
CA ALA A 57 4.25 -3.68 8.53
C ALA A 57 5.16 -2.62 9.15
N ASN A 58 4.56 -1.58 9.70
CA ASN A 58 5.18 -0.70 10.68
C ASN A 58 4.64 -1.07 12.06
N LEU A 59 5.52 -1.57 12.92
CA LEU A 59 5.20 -2.06 14.26
C LEU A 59 5.44 -1.01 15.36
N LEU A 60 5.78 0.23 14.99
CA LEU A 60 5.99 1.31 15.94
C LEU A 60 4.69 1.88 16.51
N ASP A 61 3.58 1.73 15.77
CA ASP A 61 2.24 2.14 16.20
C ASP A 61 1.47 0.95 16.81
N GLU A 62 0.56 1.25 17.74
CA GLU A 62 -0.39 0.29 18.29
C GLU A 62 -1.83 0.82 18.07
N PRO A 63 -2.63 0.20 17.16
CA PRO A 63 -2.34 -1.01 16.40
C PRO A 63 -1.31 -0.80 15.27
N PRO A 64 -0.62 -1.87 14.83
CA PRO A 64 0.35 -1.79 13.73
C PRO A 64 -0.32 -1.33 12.43
N THR A 65 0.41 -0.54 11.66
CA THR A 65 -0.05 -0.14 10.31
C THR A 65 0.61 -1.00 9.25
N PHE A 66 -0.17 -1.47 8.29
CA PHE A 66 0.26 -2.30 7.18
C PHE A 66 0.30 -1.54 5.88
N ALA A 67 1.09 -2.01 4.93
CA ALA A 67 1.16 -1.51 3.58
C ALA A 67 1.27 -2.65 2.56
N ILE A 68 0.49 -2.57 1.48
CA ILE A 68 0.60 -3.46 0.34
C ILE A 68 1.32 -2.74 -0.79
N TYR A 69 2.41 -3.33 -1.26
CA TYR A 69 3.17 -2.91 -2.43
C TYR A 69 2.91 -3.84 -3.61
N LYS A 70 2.83 -3.28 -4.82
CA LYS A 70 2.80 -3.99 -6.09
C LYS A 70 4.09 -3.75 -6.84
N ARG A 71 4.68 -4.80 -7.42
CA ARG A 71 5.87 -4.65 -8.25
C ARG A 71 5.49 -4.24 -9.67
N VAL A 72 6.14 -3.19 -10.18
CA VAL A 72 6.05 -2.73 -11.57
C VAL A 72 7.46 -2.48 -12.08
N GLY A 73 7.97 -3.34 -12.97
CA GLY A 73 9.36 -3.30 -13.42
C GLY A 73 10.37 -3.45 -12.27
N GLU A 74 11.20 -2.43 -12.06
CA GLU A 74 12.16 -2.34 -10.94
C GLU A 74 11.64 -1.53 -9.75
N PHE A 75 10.33 -1.21 -9.72
CA PHE A 75 9.74 -0.39 -8.68
C PHE A 75 8.71 -1.17 -7.86
N SER A 76 8.68 -0.87 -6.56
CA SER A 76 7.58 -1.19 -5.66
C SER A 76 6.70 0.04 -5.55
N ILE A 77 5.44 -0.07 -5.92
CA ILE A 77 4.45 1.01 -5.86
C ILE A 77 3.48 0.71 -4.72
N LEU A 78 3.25 1.68 -3.85
CA LEU A 78 2.30 1.57 -2.75
C LEU A 78 0.87 1.52 -3.28
N VAL A 79 0.13 0.47 -2.93
CA VAL A 79 -1.27 0.29 -3.32
C VAL A 79 -2.21 0.74 -2.22
N CYS A 80 -1.89 0.45 -0.96
CA CYS A 80 -2.72 0.79 0.19
C CYS A 80 -1.88 0.76 1.46
N ALA A 81 -2.09 1.72 2.36
CA ALA A 81 -1.65 1.65 3.74
C ALA A 81 -2.89 1.65 4.65
N PHE A 82 -2.94 0.75 5.63
CA PHE A 82 -4.13 0.50 6.44
C PHE A 82 -3.78 0.00 7.83
N ALA A 83 -4.49 0.48 8.84
CA ALA A 83 -4.43 -0.05 10.21
C ALA A 83 -5.66 -0.93 10.56
N SER A 84 -6.71 -0.88 9.72
CA SER A 84 -7.93 -1.68 9.89
C SER A 84 -8.50 -2.11 8.53
N LEU A 85 -9.45 -3.05 8.53
CA LEU A 85 -10.04 -3.59 7.30
C LEU A 85 -10.86 -2.54 6.52
N GLU A 86 -11.42 -1.55 7.20
CA GLU A 86 -12.24 -0.49 6.59
C GLU A 86 -11.41 0.49 5.75
N GLU A 87 -10.10 0.57 6.01
CA GLU A 87 -9.18 1.43 5.25
C GLU A 87 -8.69 0.77 3.95
N ILE A 88 -8.94 -0.54 3.77
CA ILE A 88 -8.49 -1.31 2.62
C ILE A 88 -9.29 -0.90 1.38
N ASN A 89 -8.61 -0.36 0.37
CA ASN A 89 -9.23 -0.02 -0.90
C ASN A 89 -9.55 -1.26 -1.75
N SER A 90 -10.34 -1.07 -2.81
CA SER A 90 -10.81 -2.18 -3.66
C SER A 90 -9.68 -2.98 -4.31
N GLU A 91 -8.62 -2.33 -4.79
CA GLU A 91 -7.46 -3.03 -5.39
C GLU A 91 -6.74 -3.88 -4.34
N ALA A 92 -6.47 -3.33 -3.16
CA ALA A 92 -5.85 -4.07 -2.06
C ALA A 92 -6.72 -5.25 -1.60
N MET A 93 -8.04 -5.07 -1.53
CA MET A 93 -8.98 -6.14 -1.18
C MET A 93 -8.95 -7.29 -2.20
N GLU A 94 -8.86 -6.99 -3.50
CA GLU A 94 -8.71 -8.01 -4.54
C GLU A 94 -7.37 -8.75 -4.42
N ILE A 95 -6.28 -8.02 -4.13
CA ILE A 95 -4.96 -8.61 -3.91
C ILE A 95 -5.00 -9.60 -2.74
N ILE A 96 -5.56 -9.21 -1.60
CA ILE A 96 -5.69 -10.05 -0.40
C ILE A 96 -6.54 -11.29 -0.71
N LYS A 97 -7.68 -11.13 -1.39
CA LYS A 97 -8.55 -12.25 -1.78
C LYS A 97 -7.87 -13.23 -2.73
N SER A 98 -6.98 -12.74 -3.60
CA SER A 98 -6.25 -13.56 -4.57
C SER A 98 -5.06 -14.32 -3.98
N ASN A 99 -4.71 -14.09 -2.71
CA ASN A 99 -3.54 -14.68 -2.06
C ASN A 99 -3.86 -15.17 -0.65
N GLU A 100 -4.11 -16.48 -0.52
CA GLU A 100 -4.47 -17.13 0.75
C GLU A 100 -3.48 -16.82 1.89
N LYS A 101 -2.18 -16.78 1.61
CA LYS A 101 -1.15 -16.45 2.61
C LYS A 101 -1.25 -15.03 3.14
N SER A 102 -1.66 -14.07 2.30
CA SER A 102 -1.83 -12.68 2.72
C SER A 102 -3.07 -12.52 3.60
N ARG A 103 -4.12 -13.30 3.33
CA ARG A 103 -5.34 -13.31 4.13
C ARG A 103 -5.09 -13.79 5.55
N ASP A 104 -4.33 -14.86 5.72
CA ASP A 104 -4.05 -15.43 7.04
C ASP A 104 -3.23 -14.46 7.90
N SER A 105 -2.15 -13.86 7.37
CA SER A 105 -1.33 -12.89 8.09
C SER A 105 -2.11 -11.63 8.51
N ILE A 106 -2.94 -11.09 7.63
CA ILE A 106 -3.71 -9.86 7.92
C ILE A 106 -4.81 -10.13 8.94
N SER A 107 -5.51 -11.27 8.85
CA SER A 107 -6.59 -11.62 9.78
C SER A 107 -6.10 -11.80 11.22
N TRP A 108 -4.88 -12.32 11.40
CA TRP A 108 -4.27 -12.52 12.71
C TRP A 108 -3.89 -11.19 13.37
N ASP A 109 -3.31 -10.27 12.60
CA ASP A 109 -2.73 -9.04 13.16
C ASP A 109 -3.75 -7.89 13.29
N ILE A 110 -4.78 -7.83 12.44
CA ILE A 110 -5.83 -6.79 12.51
C ILE A 110 -6.92 -7.16 13.53
N GLY A 111 -6.78 -8.31 14.19
CA GLY A 111 -7.71 -8.72 15.24
C GLY A 111 -9.10 -8.98 14.66
N ASP A 112 -9.18 -9.83 13.63
CA ASP A 112 -10.44 -10.37 13.16
C ASP A 112 -10.99 -11.28 14.26
N LYS A 113 -11.65 -10.66 15.25
CA LYS A 113 -12.44 -11.36 16.27
C LYS A 113 -13.57 -12.02 15.53
N ASN A 114 -13.32 -13.22 15.01
CA ASN A 114 -14.36 -14.15 14.63
C ASN A 114 -15.29 -14.30 15.83
N HIS A 115 -16.41 -13.61 15.74
CA HIS A 115 -17.55 -13.79 16.62
C HIS A 115 -18.04 -15.23 16.38
N LYS A 116 -17.46 -16.19 17.10
CA LYS A 116 -18.13 -17.47 17.32
C LYS A 116 -19.34 -17.16 18.18
N GLN A 117 -20.46 -16.83 17.56
CA GLN A 117 -21.75 -17.03 18.19
C GLN A 117 -22.01 -18.53 18.20
N ASN A 118 -21.98 -19.09 19.41
CA ASN A 118 -22.52 -20.40 19.75
C ASN A 118 -23.98 -20.53 19.30
#